data_AF-A0A3S5J5W5-F1
#
_entry.id   AF-A0A3S5J5W5-F1
#
_cell.length_a   1.000
_cell.length_b   1.000
_cell.length_c   1.000
_cell.angle_alpha   90.00
_cell.angle_beta   90.00
_cell.angle_gamma   90.00
#
_symmetry.space_group_name_H-M   'P 1'
#
loop_
_entity.id
_entity.type
_entity.pdbx_description
1 polymer ?
#
loop_
_entity_poly.entity_id
_entity_poly.type
_entity_poly.pdbx_seq_one_letter_code
_entity_poly.pdbx_strand_id
1 'polypeptide(L)'
;MEYAFNMTNSPEMTSARIGRSTPRRRGFTLVELLVVIAIISLIIGFLIVSISSFRATAQLTECMSNQHQLQLGLVSWSQDNNGKFMSPASQEFPPGITNPNRDLFWVKSYNTGASVPRIRDTDLDGMKDETDQALIDGALYEYVGDLRAYQSPLDPTGRVRSYALNGFISDIPDNPNNAWGPTVDRISKIRNPSNTMYTIAEHDTGWQDNYNRGGWVVDVYTEWWKDFPAFWDPLDRLAMSFVDGSSRIITLANPKLNEVVNQHEIPVTEASQIDFDRFSSWLNPVK
;
A
#
# COMPACT_ATOMS: atom_id res chain seq x y z
N MET A 1 -87.18 81.55 -38.59
CA MET A 1 -86.11 82.10 -37.73
C MET A 1 -85.79 81.07 -36.66
N GLU A 2 -84.63 81.21 -36.01
CA GLU A 2 -84.05 80.30 -34.99
C GLU A 2 -83.51 78.98 -35.59
N TYR A 3 -82.22 78.62 -35.47
CA TYR A 3 -81.31 78.53 -34.30
C TYR A 3 -81.82 77.49 -33.27
N ALA A 4 -81.04 76.55 -32.71
CA ALA A 4 -79.67 76.04 -32.93
C ALA A 4 -79.65 74.56 -32.43
N PHE A 5 -78.56 73.81 -32.16
CA PHE A 5 -77.11 74.02 -32.06
C PHE A 5 -76.37 72.66 -32.28
N ASN A 6 -75.03 72.62 -32.25
CA ASN A 6 -74.24 71.38 -32.30
C ASN A 6 -74.07 70.73 -30.91
N MET A 7 -74.06 69.40 -30.83
CA MET A 7 -73.28 68.68 -29.81
C MET A 7 -72.52 67.50 -30.42
N THR A 8 -71.20 67.68 -30.47
CA THR A 8 -70.11 66.70 -30.33
C THR A 8 -70.47 65.20 -30.27
N ASN A 9 -69.84 64.41 -31.14
CA ASN A 9 -69.39 63.07 -30.77
C ASN A 9 -67.95 62.83 -31.24
N SER A 10 -67.21 62.06 -30.44
CA SER A 10 -65.75 62.01 -30.40
C SER A 10 -65.12 61.14 -31.51
N PRO A 11 -63.84 61.36 -31.87
CA PRO A 11 -63.12 60.46 -32.77
C PRO A 11 -62.93 59.07 -32.16
N GLU A 12 -63.17 58.02 -32.94
CA GLU A 12 -62.94 56.63 -32.53
C GLU A 12 -61.43 56.35 -32.34
N MET A 13 -61.02 56.06 -31.10
CA MET A 13 -59.67 55.58 -30.83
C MET A 13 -59.49 54.16 -31.36
N THR A 14 -58.88 54.03 -32.54
CA THR A 14 -58.50 52.74 -33.11
C THR A 14 -57.35 52.15 -32.31
N SER A 15 -57.65 51.14 -31.49
CA SER A 15 -56.66 50.48 -30.62
C SER A 15 -55.64 49.68 -31.44
N ALA A 16 -54.46 50.26 -31.66
CA ALA A 16 -53.32 49.57 -32.26
C ALA A 16 -52.79 48.48 -31.29
N ARG A 17 -53.18 47.23 -31.54
CA ARG A 17 -52.68 46.07 -30.76
C ARG A 17 -51.19 45.85 -31.04
N ILE A 18 -50.33 46.29 -30.12
CA ILE A 18 -48.90 45.94 -30.12
C ILE A 18 -48.77 44.44 -29.84
N GLY A 19 -48.53 43.65 -30.89
CA GLY A 19 -48.28 42.22 -30.78
C GLY A 19 -46.97 41.96 -30.04
N ARG A 20 -47.04 41.40 -28.83
CA ARG A 20 -45.86 40.87 -28.13
C ARG A 20 -45.28 39.70 -28.93
N SER A 21 -44.10 39.89 -29.51
CA SER A 21 -43.30 38.79 -30.06
C SER A 21 -42.82 37.91 -28.91
N THR A 22 -43.51 36.80 -28.68
CA THR A 22 -43.00 35.75 -27.78
C THR A 22 -41.70 35.20 -28.38
N PRO A 23 -40.58 35.19 -27.63
CA PRO A 23 -39.34 34.65 -28.16
C PRO A 23 -39.54 33.16 -28.46
N ARG A 24 -39.39 32.79 -29.73
CA ARG A 24 -39.44 31.38 -30.16
C ARG A 24 -38.37 30.61 -29.41
N ARG A 25 -38.81 29.75 -28.47
CA ARG A 25 -37.93 28.76 -27.84
C ARG A 25 -37.35 27.88 -28.96
N ARG A 26 -36.03 27.93 -29.16
CA ARG A 26 -35.35 26.99 -30.04
C ARG A 26 -35.43 25.61 -29.39
N GLY A 27 -36.08 24.66 -30.06
CA GLY A 27 -36.04 23.26 -29.67
C GLY A 27 -34.71 22.63 -30.09
N PHE A 28 -34.21 21.69 -29.29
CA PHE A 28 -33.03 20.91 -29.63
C PHE A 28 -33.33 20.03 -30.85
N THR A 29 -32.48 20.06 -31.87
CA THR A 29 -32.61 19.16 -33.01
C THR A 29 -32.00 17.79 -32.72
N LEU A 30 -32.48 16.76 -33.42
CA LEU A 30 -31.94 15.40 -33.32
C LEU A 30 -30.45 15.37 -33.71
N VAL A 31 -30.05 16.20 -34.69
CA VAL A 31 -28.65 16.32 -35.14
C VAL A 31 -27.75 16.93 -34.06
N GLU A 32 -28.18 18.01 -33.40
CA GLU A 32 -27.42 18.60 -32.27
C GLU A 32 -27.22 17.58 -31.15
N LEU A 33 -28.25 16.79 -30.81
CA LEU A 33 -28.13 15.74 -29.79
C LEU A 33 -27.19 14.60 -30.25
N LEU A 34 -27.29 14.18 -31.51
CA LEU A 34 -26.46 13.11 -32.08
C LEU A 34 -24.97 13.47 -32.09
N VAL A 35 -24.63 14.71 -32.48
CA VAL A 35 -23.25 15.20 -32.46
C VAL A 35 -22.70 15.28 -31.04
N VAL A 36 -23.51 15.71 -30.06
CA VAL A 36 -23.10 15.77 -28.65
C VAL A 36 -22.78 14.37 -28.11
N ILE A 37 -23.65 13.37 -28.32
CA ILE A 37 -23.36 12.00 -27.84
C ILE A 37 -22.20 11.34 -28.58
N ALA A 38 -21.96 11.68 -29.86
CA ALA A 38 -20.81 11.22 -30.61
C ALA A 38 -19.50 11.78 -30.04
N ILE A 39 -19.45 13.08 -29.72
CA ILE A 39 -18.28 13.71 -29.08
C ILE A 39 -18.05 13.16 -27.67
N ILE A 40 -19.10 12.95 -26.87
CA ILE A 40 -18.99 12.35 -25.53
C ILE A 40 -18.43 10.92 -25.63
N SER A 41 -18.97 10.09 -26.52
CA SER A 41 -18.48 8.72 -26.75
C SER A 41 -17.02 8.68 -27.20
N LEU A 42 -16.60 9.60 -28.07
CA LEU A 42 -15.21 9.75 -28.51
C LEU A 42 -14.27 10.06 -27.33
N ILE A 43 -14.63 11.05 -26.49
CA ILE A 43 -13.83 11.47 -25.34
C ILE A 43 -13.73 10.33 -24.31
N ILE A 44 -14.84 9.67 -23.99
CA ILE A 44 -14.85 8.52 -23.07
C ILE A 44 -13.97 7.38 -23.61
N GLY A 45 -14.04 7.09 -24.92
CA GLY A 45 -13.20 6.08 -25.57
C GLY A 45 -11.70 6.35 -25.39
N PHE A 46 -11.25 7.61 -25.52
CA PHE A 46 -9.85 7.98 -25.29
C PHE A 46 -9.45 7.92 -23.81
N LEU A 47 -10.35 8.26 -22.88
CA LEU A 47 -10.06 8.23 -21.43
C LEU A 47 -9.91 6.81 -20.87
N ILE A 48 -10.59 5.80 -21.44
CA ILE A 48 -10.49 4.41 -20.98
C ILE A 48 -9.09 3.83 -21.22
N VAL A 49 -8.43 4.19 -22.33
CA VAL A 49 -7.12 3.62 -22.70
C VAL A 49 -6.00 4.11 -21.78
N SER A 50 -6.09 5.32 -21.23
CA SER A 50 -5.02 5.93 -20.42
C SER A 50 -5.09 5.60 -18.91
N ILE A 51 -6.17 4.97 -18.43
CA ILE A 51 -6.43 4.85 -17.00
C ILE A 51 -5.66 3.72 -16.30
N SER A 52 -5.17 2.72 -17.03
CA SER A 52 -4.53 1.52 -16.45
C SER A 52 -3.17 1.81 -15.79
N SER A 53 -2.29 2.54 -16.47
CA SER A 53 -0.98 2.95 -15.94
C SER A 53 -1.10 3.98 -14.80
N PHE A 54 -2.12 4.84 -14.87
CA PHE A 54 -2.48 5.74 -13.77
C PHE A 54 -2.91 4.95 -12.53
N ARG A 55 -3.75 3.93 -12.69
CA ARG A 55 -4.22 3.08 -11.58
C ARG A 55 -3.06 2.37 -10.88
N ALA A 56 -2.14 1.75 -11.61
CA ALA A 56 -0.96 1.09 -11.02
C ALA A 56 -0.10 2.08 -10.22
N THR A 57 0.15 3.27 -10.77
CA THR A 57 0.92 4.32 -10.07
C THR A 57 0.19 4.88 -8.84
N ALA A 58 -1.14 5.00 -8.89
CA ALA A 58 -1.95 5.40 -7.74
C ALA A 58 -1.91 4.33 -6.62
N GLN A 59 -2.07 3.06 -6.97
CA GLN A 59 -1.94 1.93 -6.03
C GLN A 59 -0.54 1.87 -5.42
N LEU A 60 0.53 2.06 -6.19
CA LEU A 60 1.90 2.13 -5.66
C LEU A 60 2.13 3.34 -4.74
N THR A 61 1.46 4.47 -5.01
CA THR A 61 1.50 5.66 -4.14
C THR A 61 0.77 5.40 -2.82
N GLU A 62 -0.37 4.70 -2.86
CA GLU A 62 -1.07 4.20 -1.67
C GLU A 62 -0.19 3.18 -0.91
N CYS A 63 0.55 2.29 -1.59
CA CYS A 63 1.53 1.40 -0.92
C CYS A 63 2.59 2.17 -0.12
N MET A 64 3.16 3.22 -0.72
CA MET A 64 4.14 4.08 -0.05
C MET A 64 3.52 4.84 1.13
N SER A 65 2.27 5.27 1.02
CA SER A 65 1.51 5.90 2.11
C SER A 65 1.21 4.93 3.25
N ASN A 66 0.87 3.68 2.94
CA ASN A 66 0.58 2.64 3.93
C ASN A 66 1.84 2.28 4.71
N GLN A 67 2.96 2.05 4.02
CA GLN A 67 4.26 1.85 4.66
C GLN A 67 4.73 3.06 5.47
N HIS A 68 4.42 4.29 5.05
CA HIS A 68 4.73 5.47 5.85
C HIS A 68 3.92 5.52 7.16
N GLN A 69 2.64 5.13 7.13
CA GLN A 69 1.81 5.01 8.34
C GLN A 69 2.34 3.92 9.28
N LEU A 70 2.69 2.73 8.76
CA LEU A 70 3.35 1.68 9.53
C LEU A 70 4.67 2.19 10.15
N GLN A 71 5.49 2.89 9.35
CA GLN A 71 6.77 3.46 9.78
C GLN A 71 6.61 4.48 10.92
N LEU A 72 5.59 5.35 10.86
CA LEU A 72 5.27 6.29 11.95
C LEU A 72 4.86 5.55 13.23
N GLY A 73 4.05 4.49 13.10
CA GLY A 73 3.66 3.65 14.23
C GLY A 73 4.85 2.93 14.86
N LEU A 74 5.72 2.34 14.03
CA LEU A 74 6.93 1.63 14.47
C LEU A 74 7.92 2.57 15.19
N VAL A 75 8.07 3.81 14.70
CA VAL A 75 8.91 4.84 15.35
C VAL A 75 8.29 5.29 16.68
N SER A 76 6.96 5.46 16.74
CA SER A 76 6.27 5.83 17.98
C SER A 76 6.39 4.73 19.05
N TRP A 77 6.10 3.48 18.70
CA TRP A 77 6.32 2.34 19.60
C TRP A 77 7.79 2.24 20.05
N SER A 78 8.75 2.49 19.14
CA SER A 78 10.17 2.47 19.47
C SER A 78 10.54 3.52 20.52
N GLN A 79 9.97 4.73 20.44
CA GLN A 79 10.19 5.79 21.43
C GLN A 79 9.71 5.38 22.83
N ASP A 80 8.51 4.78 22.92
CA ASP A 80 7.95 4.29 24.18
C ASP A 80 8.72 3.08 24.73
N ASN A 81 9.35 2.29 23.85
CA ASN A 81 10.11 1.07 24.19
C ASN A 81 11.64 1.29 24.18
N ASN A 82 12.12 2.42 24.71
CA ASN A 82 13.54 2.75 24.91
C ASN A 82 14.42 2.69 23.64
N GLY A 83 13.85 2.98 22.46
CA GLY A 83 14.52 2.98 21.16
C GLY A 83 14.73 1.59 20.55
N LYS A 84 14.07 0.54 21.11
CA LYS A 84 14.11 -0.82 20.58
C LYS A 84 13.35 -0.95 19.26
N PHE A 85 13.62 -2.01 18.51
CA PHE A 85 12.80 -2.45 17.38
C PHE A 85 11.79 -3.52 17.78
N MET A 86 10.58 -3.33 17.28
CA MET A 86 9.47 -4.26 17.39
C MET A 86 9.83 -5.58 16.70
N SER A 87 9.41 -6.72 17.26
CA SER A 87 9.81 -8.00 16.70
C SER A 87 9.14 -8.27 15.35
N PRO A 88 9.93 -8.59 14.31
CA PRO A 88 9.41 -9.08 13.04
C PRO A 88 8.95 -10.54 13.15
N ALA A 89 9.55 -11.33 14.05
CA ALA A 89 9.44 -12.78 14.05
C ALA A 89 8.02 -13.25 14.41
N SER A 90 7.59 -14.36 13.80
CA SER A 90 6.45 -15.15 14.30
C SER A 90 6.80 -16.58 14.70
N GLN A 91 8.07 -16.95 14.55
CA GLN A 91 8.58 -18.28 14.88
C GLN A 91 8.42 -18.57 16.40
N GLU A 92 8.48 -19.86 16.74
CA GLU A 92 8.39 -20.31 18.12
C GLU A 92 9.39 -19.57 19.02
N PHE A 93 8.91 -19.17 20.22
CA PHE A 93 9.67 -18.43 21.21
C PHE A 93 11.10 -18.99 21.36
N PRO A 94 12.15 -18.14 21.37
CA PRO A 94 13.49 -18.57 21.76
C PRO A 94 13.44 -19.36 23.08
N PRO A 95 14.13 -20.52 23.20
CA PRO A 95 14.05 -21.37 24.37
C PRO A 95 14.31 -20.60 25.67
N GLY A 96 13.25 -20.41 26.46
CA GLY A 96 13.29 -19.63 27.71
C GLY A 96 12.35 -18.41 27.77
N ILE A 97 11.77 -17.98 26.65
CA ILE A 97 10.71 -16.95 26.66
C ILE A 97 9.34 -17.63 26.83
N THR A 98 8.74 -17.48 28.01
CA THR A 98 7.50 -18.17 28.40
C THR A 98 6.24 -17.29 28.33
N ASN A 99 6.37 -16.02 27.91
CA ASN A 99 5.28 -15.06 28.00
C ASN A 99 4.75 -14.65 26.60
N PRO A 100 3.54 -15.07 26.21
CA PRO A 100 2.88 -14.65 24.97
C PRO A 100 2.29 -13.25 25.12
N ASN A 101 3.12 -12.26 25.45
CA ASN A 101 2.68 -10.89 25.59
C ASN A 101 2.47 -10.23 24.21
N ARG A 102 1.35 -9.52 24.12
CA ARG A 102 0.97 -8.54 23.10
C ARG A 102 2.08 -7.55 22.73
N ASP A 103 3.04 -7.34 23.64
CA ASP A 103 3.91 -6.17 23.66
C ASP A 103 5.15 -6.27 22.74
N LEU A 104 5.47 -7.46 22.19
CA LEU A 104 6.73 -7.69 21.47
C LEU A 104 6.58 -7.79 19.95
N PHE A 105 5.49 -8.39 19.47
CA PHE A 105 5.28 -8.69 18.05
C PHE A 105 4.35 -7.68 17.40
N TRP A 106 4.68 -7.23 16.19
CA TRP A 106 3.90 -6.22 15.48
C TRP A 106 2.48 -6.67 15.11
N VAL A 107 2.34 -7.97 14.86
CA VAL A 107 1.10 -8.71 14.65
C VAL A 107 1.06 -9.85 15.66
N LYS A 108 -0.11 -10.14 16.21
CA LYS A 108 -0.28 -11.26 17.15
C LYS A 108 -0.43 -12.58 16.41
N SER A 109 0.21 -13.63 16.91
CA SER A 109 -0.06 -15.01 16.49
C SER A 109 -0.85 -15.74 17.57
N TYR A 110 -1.88 -16.50 17.17
CA TYR A 110 -2.70 -17.26 18.10
C TYR A 110 -2.22 -18.72 18.15
N ASN A 111 -2.07 -19.27 19.36
CA ASN A 111 -1.88 -20.72 19.56
C ASN A 111 -0.64 -21.32 18.84
N THR A 112 0.55 -20.75 19.06
CA THR A 112 1.86 -21.24 18.59
C THR A 112 2.32 -22.52 19.30
N GLY A 113 1.54 -23.60 19.18
CA GLY A 113 1.88 -24.92 19.72
C GLY A 113 3.20 -25.45 19.14
N ALA A 114 4.18 -25.70 20.02
CA ALA A 114 5.61 -25.86 19.73
C ALA A 114 5.99 -27.10 18.88
N SER A 115 5.59 -27.11 17.62
CA SER A 115 5.98 -28.07 16.58
C SER A 115 5.71 -27.58 15.15
N VAL A 116 5.20 -26.35 14.94
CA VAL A 116 4.95 -25.79 13.60
C VAL A 116 5.09 -24.25 13.62
N PRO A 117 6.13 -23.67 12.99
CA PRO A 117 6.39 -22.23 13.02
C PRO A 117 5.44 -21.49 12.07
N ARG A 118 4.32 -20.99 12.59
CA ARG A 118 3.29 -20.32 11.78
C ARG A 118 2.56 -19.25 12.59
N ILE A 119 2.36 -18.08 11.98
CA ILE A 119 1.14 -17.30 12.20
C ILE A 119 -0.01 -18.19 11.73
N ARG A 120 -0.71 -18.79 12.69
CA ARG A 120 -1.99 -19.43 12.47
C ARG A 120 -2.96 -18.66 13.32
N ASP A 121 -3.97 -18.04 12.73
CA ASP A 121 -5.17 -17.89 13.51
C ASP A 121 -5.87 -19.24 13.56
N THR A 122 -6.00 -19.79 14.76
CA THR A 122 -6.87 -20.93 15.02
C THR A 122 -7.92 -20.47 16.01
N ASP A 123 -8.82 -19.63 15.48
CA ASP A 123 -10.02 -19.03 16.08
C ASP A 123 -11.08 -20.08 16.49
N LEU A 124 -10.64 -21.27 16.90
CA LEU A 124 -11.41 -22.48 17.20
C LEU A 124 -12.18 -23.06 15.99
N ASP A 125 -12.07 -22.46 14.80
CA ASP A 125 -12.77 -22.86 13.57
C ASP A 125 -11.96 -23.84 12.67
N GLY A 126 -10.63 -23.87 12.83
CA GLY A 126 -9.71 -24.73 12.09
C GLY A 126 -9.12 -24.13 10.81
N MET A 127 -9.33 -22.84 10.55
CA MET A 127 -8.59 -22.11 9.51
C MET A 127 -7.11 -21.94 9.89
N LYS A 128 -6.30 -21.41 8.97
CA LYS A 128 -4.85 -21.22 9.15
C LYS A 128 -4.37 -19.83 8.78
N ASP A 129 -5.31 -18.95 8.47
CA ASP A 129 -5.06 -17.63 7.90
C ASP A 129 -4.71 -16.62 8.99
N GLU A 130 -4.06 -15.53 8.59
CA GLU A 130 -3.92 -14.34 9.42
C GLU A 130 -5.22 -13.52 9.33
N THR A 131 -5.72 -13.00 10.45
CA THR A 131 -7.00 -12.27 10.52
C THR A 131 -6.82 -10.79 10.82
N ASP A 132 -7.85 -10.00 10.52
CA ASP A 132 -7.92 -8.59 10.97
C ASP A 132 -7.80 -8.48 12.50
N GLN A 133 -8.25 -9.48 13.27
CA GLN A 133 -8.14 -9.49 14.73
C GLN A 133 -6.71 -9.77 15.19
N ALA A 134 -5.93 -10.57 14.45
CA ALA A 134 -4.50 -10.75 14.68
C ALA A 134 -3.71 -9.44 14.50
N LEU A 135 -4.13 -8.61 13.53
CA LEU A 135 -3.60 -7.26 13.33
C LEU A 135 -4.03 -6.32 14.47
N ILE A 136 -5.32 -6.25 14.81
CA ILE A 136 -5.86 -5.39 15.88
C ILE A 136 -5.20 -5.65 17.23
N ASP A 137 -4.95 -6.92 17.57
CA ASP A 137 -4.32 -7.32 18.82
C ASP A 137 -2.77 -7.22 18.79
N GLY A 138 -2.16 -6.87 17.66
CA GLY A 138 -0.71 -6.71 17.51
C GLY A 138 -0.17 -5.42 18.16
N ALA A 139 1.10 -5.41 18.57
CA ALA A 139 1.73 -4.28 19.26
C ALA A 139 1.70 -2.97 18.46
N LEU A 140 1.65 -3.05 17.12
CA LEU A 140 1.70 -1.90 16.24
C LEU A 140 0.33 -1.21 16.08
N TYR A 141 -0.77 -1.94 16.24
CA TYR A 141 -2.09 -1.41 15.89
C TYR A 141 -2.54 -0.25 16.78
N GLU A 142 -2.14 -0.24 18.06
CA GLU A 142 -2.35 0.88 19.00
C GLU A 142 -1.77 2.21 18.47
N TYR A 143 -0.73 2.15 17.63
CA TYR A 143 -0.04 3.31 17.07
C TYR A 143 -0.47 3.66 15.64
N VAL A 144 -1.03 2.71 14.89
CA VAL A 144 -1.42 2.88 13.48
C VAL A 144 -2.93 3.15 13.34
N GLY A 145 -3.77 2.43 14.08
CA GLY A 145 -5.23 2.64 14.12
C GLY A 145 -6.02 2.35 12.85
N ASP A 146 -5.38 1.90 11.75
CA ASP A 146 -6.02 1.53 10.49
C ASP A 146 -5.48 0.19 9.96
N LEU A 147 -6.38 -0.77 9.71
CA LEU A 147 -6.07 -2.05 9.09
C LEU A 147 -5.57 -1.89 7.65
N ARG A 148 -6.04 -0.87 6.91
CA ARG A 148 -5.64 -0.65 5.52
C ARG A 148 -4.15 -0.38 5.36
N ALA A 149 -3.49 0.14 6.39
CA ALA A 149 -2.05 0.38 6.38
C ALA A 149 -1.22 -0.92 6.31
N TYR A 150 -1.79 -2.07 6.68
CA TYR A 150 -1.11 -3.38 6.64
C TYR A 150 -1.20 -4.06 5.26
N GLN A 151 -2.14 -3.64 4.40
CA GLN A 151 -2.38 -4.24 3.10
C GLN A 151 -1.88 -3.35 1.96
N SER A 152 -1.32 -3.99 0.95
CA SER A 152 -0.94 -3.35 -0.31
C SER A 152 -2.10 -3.44 -1.29
N PRO A 153 -2.57 -2.33 -1.89
CA PRO A 153 -3.57 -2.36 -2.96
C PRO A 153 -3.05 -2.99 -4.27
N LEU A 154 -1.76 -3.36 -4.34
CA LEU A 154 -1.17 -4.16 -5.42
C LEU A 154 -1.14 -5.67 -5.11
N ASP A 155 -1.51 -6.10 -3.90
CA ASP A 155 -1.45 -7.51 -3.49
C ASP A 155 -2.55 -8.35 -4.18
N PRO A 156 -2.21 -9.34 -5.02
CA PRO A 156 -3.17 -10.19 -5.70
C PRO A 156 -3.58 -11.42 -4.86
N THR A 157 -2.96 -11.64 -3.69
CA THR A 157 -3.02 -12.91 -2.97
C THR A 157 -4.19 -13.02 -1.98
N GLY A 158 -4.83 -11.90 -1.65
CA GLY A 158 -6.01 -11.85 -0.78
C GLY A 158 -5.76 -11.94 0.73
N ARG A 159 -4.50 -12.00 1.17
CA ARG A 159 -4.12 -11.96 2.60
C ARG A 159 -4.41 -10.59 3.24
N VAL A 160 -4.65 -10.57 4.55
CA VAL A 160 -4.95 -9.34 5.32
C VAL A 160 -3.75 -8.40 5.46
N ARG A 161 -2.52 -8.93 5.43
CA ARG A 161 -1.27 -8.17 5.52
C ARG A 161 -0.31 -8.50 4.40
N SER A 162 0.14 -7.46 3.70
CA SER A 162 1.06 -7.54 2.57
C SER A 162 2.50 -7.22 2.91
N TYR A 163 2.72 -6.55 4.04
CA TYR A 163 4.02 -6.00 4.42
C TYR A 163 4.75 -6.87 5.45
N ALA A 164 6.07 -6.79 5.37
CA ALA A 164 7.04 -7.46 6.22
C ALA A 164 7.87 -6.43 7.01
N LEU A 165 8.30 -6.78 8.21
CA LEU A 165 9.37 -6.05 8.92
C LEU A 165 10.74 -6.66 8.57
N ASN A 166 11.82 -5.94 8.80
CA ASN A 166 13.17 -6.43 8.56
C ASN A 166 13.55 -7.50 9.60
N GLY A 167 13.83 -8.73 9.15
CA GLY A 167 14.12 -9.87 10.02
C GLY A 167 15.37 -9.71 10.91
N PHE A 168 16.28 -8.78 10.56
CA PHE A 168 17.52 -8.55 11.31
C PHE A 168 17.38 -7.58 12.49
N ILE A 169 16.21 -6.95 12.69
CA ILE A 169 16.06 -5.84 13.66
C ILE A 169 15.04 -6.11 14.77
N SER A 170 15.48 -6.67 15.90
CA SER A 170 14.77 -6.70 17.19
C SER A 170 15.63 -7.34 18.29
N ASP A 171 15.18 -7.32 19.55
CA ASP A 171 15.65 -8.26 20.59
C ASP A 171 15.28 -9.72 20.25
N ILE A 172 14.19 -9.93 19.50
CA ILE A 172 13.75 -11.23 18.98
C ILE A 172 13.67 -11.12 17.44
N PRO A 173 14.82 -11.16 16.74
CA PRO A 173 14.87 -11.06 15.29
C PRO A 173 14.35 -12.35 14.64
N ASP A 174 13.84 -12.25 13.41
CA ASP A 174 13.51 -13.41 12.57
C ASP A 174 14.78 -13.93 11.89
N ASN A 175 15.78 -14.27 12.70
CA ASN A 175 17.10 -14.74 12.27
C ASN A 175 17.77 -15.47 13.45
N PRO A 176 17.30 -16.67 13.80
CA PRO A 176 17.73 -17.37 15.00
C PRO A 176 19.24 -17.67 14.95
N ASN A 177 19.94 -17.34 16.04
CA ASN A 177 21.40 -17.50 16.18
C ASN A 177 22.25 -16.79 15.09
N ASN A 178 21.73 -15.73 14.46
CA ASN A 178 22.38 -15.02 13.34
C ASN A 178 22.67 -15.91 12.12
N ALA A 179 21.83 -16.93 11.87
CA ALA A 179 21.99 -17.89 10.76
C ALA A 179 22.24 -17.24 9.39
N TRP A 180 21.61 -16.08 9.12
CA TRP A 180 21.69 -15.37 7.84
C TRP A 180 22.52 -14.08 7.87
N GLY A 181 23.09 -13.73 9.03
CA GLY A 181 23.85 -12.48 9.21
C GLY A 181 23.66 -11.85 10.60
N PRO A 182 24.39 -10.76 10.91
CA PRO A 182 24.32 -10.09 12.22
C PRO A 182 23.02 -9.31 12.42
N THR A 183 22.54 -9.25 13.67
CA THR A 183 21.28 -8.61 14.07
C THR A 183 21.50 -7.40 15.00
N VAL A 184 20.51 -6.51 15.11
CA VAL A 184 20.52 -5.35 16.03
C VAL A 184 19.16 -5.15 16.70
N ASP A 185 19.15 -4.68 17.95
CA ASP A 185 17.92 -4.56 18.77
C ASP A 185 17.31 -3.15 18.81
N ARG A 186 18.05 -2.12 18.40
CA ARG A 186 17.71 -0.71 18.64
C ARG A 186 18.27 0.25 17.60
N ILE A 187 17.60 1.38 17.40
CA ILE A 187 17.95 2.36 16.37
C ILE A 187 19.36 2.95 16.55
N SER A 188 19.83 3.11 17.79
CA SER A 188 21.17 3.65 18.08
C SER A 188 22.33 2.68 17.76
N LYS A 189 22.05 1.43 17.37
CA LYS A 189 23.06 0.49 16.85
C LYS A 189 23.14 0.48 15.32
N ILE A 190 22.24 1.17 14.62
CA ILE A 190 22.25 1.26 13.15
C ILE A 190 23.09 2.44 12.72
N ARG A 191 24.11 2.18 11.90
CA ARG A 191 25.01 3.22 11.38
C ARG A 191 24.41 4.09 10.29
N ASN A 192 23.55 3.54 9.44
CA ASN A 192 23.03 4.23 8.27
C ASN A 192 21.49 4.14 8.14
N PRO A 193 20.71 4.75 9.06
CA PRO A 193 19.25 4.59 9.11
C PRO A 193 18.51 4.97 7.84
N SER A 194 19.02 5.95 7.07
CA SER A 194 18.39 6.45 5.83
C SER A 194 18.56 5.54 4.62
N ASN A 195 19.28 4.45 4.83
CA ASN A 195 19.65 3.43 3.87
C ASN A 195 19.25 2.04 4.38
N THR A 196 19.18 1.81 5.69
CA THR A 196 18.66 0.55 6.25
C THR A 196 17.17 0.40 5.96
N MET A 197 16.82 -0.59 5.13
CA MET A 197 15.43 -0.95 4.84
C MET A 197 14.73 -1.43 6.12
N TYR A 198 13.45 -1.07 6.29
CA TYR A 198 12.63 -1.51 7.42
C TYR A 198 11.44 -2.33 6.92
N THR A 199 10.49 -1.72 6.20
CA THR A 199 9.32 -2.42 5.67
C THR A 199 9.36 -2.57 4.15
N ILE A 200 8.96 -3.74 3.66
CA ILE A 200 8.75 -4.03 2.24
C ILE A 200 7.38 -4.70 2.06
N ALA A 201 6.81 -4.65 0.87
CA ALA A 201 5.84 -5.67 0.47
C ALA A 201 6.63 -6.94 0.13
N GLU A 202 6.21 -8.10 0.63
CA GLU A 202 6.98 -9.36 0.53
C GLU A 202 6.21 -10.42 -0.27
N HIS A 203 6.90 -11.23 -1.06
CA HIS A 203 6.31 -12.30 -1.86
C HIS A 203 6.65 -13.69 -1.28
N ASP A 204 5.96 -14.09 -0.22
CA ASP A 204 5.95 -15.51 0.21
C ASP A 204 4.72 -16.23 -0.37
N THR A 205 4.92 -16.81 -1.56
CA THR A 205 3.96 -17.71 -2.22
C THR A 205 4.52 -19.13 -2.38
N GLY A 206 5.73 -19.37 -1.88
CA GLY A 206 6.50 -20.58 -2.18
C GLY A 206 6.05 -21.77 -1.36
N TRP A 207 5.97 -21.59 -0.03
CA TRP A 207 5.45 -22.61 0.86
C TRP A 207 3.92 -22.71 0.70
N GLN A 208 3.32 -23.82 1.17
CA GLN A 208 1.91 -24.20 0.92
C GLN A 208 0.88 -23.33 1.68
N ASP A 209 1.27 -22.10 1.98
CA ASP A 209 0.76 -21.26 3.04
C ASP A 209 1.19 -19.81 2.74
N ASN A 210 0.32 -19.11 2.01
CA ASN A 210 0.47 -17.76 1.47
C ASN A 210 0.41 -16.68 2.58
N TYR A 211 1.35 -16.74 3.53
CA TYR A 211 1.38 -15.87 4.70
C TYR A 211 2.77 -15.29 4.91
N ASN A 212 2.82 -14.02 5.29
CA ASN A 212 4.05 -13.40 5.71
C ASN A 212 4.44 -13.90 7.11
N ARG A 213 5.38 -14.85 7.20
CA ARG A 213 5.71 -15.56 8.44
C ARG A 213 6.63 -14.82 9.41
N GLY A 214 6.95 -13.57 9.15
CA GLY A 214 7.55 -12.71 10.15
C GLY A 214 8.30 -11.55 9.54
N GLY A 215 9.61 -11.70 9.44
CA GLY A 215 10.49 -10.70 8.86
C GLY A 215 11.14 -11.17 7.57
N TRP A 216 11.33 -10.25 6.64
CA TRP A 216 12.08 -10.55 5.43
C TRP A 216 13.57 -10.75 5.74
N VAL A 217 14.20 -11.78 5.16
CA VAL A 217 15.65 -12.01 5.29
C VAL A 217 16.42 -12.20 3.98
N VAL A 218 17.70 -11.85 4.04
CA VAL A 218 18.72 -12.08 3.01
C VAL A 218 19.88 -12.83 3.67
N ASP A 219 20.22 -14.00 3.16
CA ASP A 219 21.42 -14.70 3.59
C ASP A 219 22.66 -13.95 3.07
N VAL A 220 23.35 -13.24 3.97
CA VAL A 220 24.55 -12.45 3.63
C VAL A 220 25.81 -13.30 3.46
N TYR A 221 25.75 -14.60 3.76
CA TYR A 221 26.85 -15.54 3.60
C TYR A 221 26.80 -16.27 2.26
N THR A 222 25.60 -16.59 1.79
CA THR A 222 25.38 -17.23 0.48
C THR A 222 24.98 -16.25 -0.62
N GLU A 223 24.59 -15.03 -0.26
CA GLU A 223 24.08 -14.00 -1.16
C GLU A 223 22.75 -14.43 -1.84
N TRP A 224 21.75 -14.77 -1.03
CA TRP A 224 20.40 -15.12 -1.49
C TRP A 224 19.30 -14.41 -0.70
N TRP A 225 18.30 -13.88 -1.39
CA TRP A 225 17.03 -13.54 -0.77
C TRP A 225 16.26 -14.80 -0.43
N LYS A 226 15.76 -14.89 0.81
CA LYS A 226 14.79 -15.93 1.20
C LYS A 226 13.38 -15.40 1.03
N ASP A 227 13.08 -14.26 1.64
CA ASP A 227 11.75 -13.63 1.58
C ASP A 227 11.88 -12.31 0.81
N PHE A 228 11.65 -12.38 -0.50
CA PHE A 228 11.99 -11.30 -1.43
C PHE A 228 10.87 -10.26 -1.59
N PRO A 229 11.19 -9.04 -2.06
CA PRO A 229 10.18 -8.00 -2.27
C PRO A 229 9.14 -8.37 -3.33
N ALA A 230 7.90 -7.89 -3.16
CA ALA A 230 6.79 -8.22 -4.03
C ALA A 230 6.75 -7.37 -5.32
N PHE A 231 7.15 -8.01 -6.43
CA PHE A 231 7.18 -7.44 -7.78
C PHE A 231 5.80 -7.39 -8.45
N TRP A 232 4.80 -6.80 -7.77
CA TRP A 232 3.43 -6.70 -8.31
C TRP A 232 3.16 -5.45 -9.16
N ASP A 233 3.99 -4.41 -9.06
CA ASP A 233 3.85 -3.23 -9.92
C ASP A 233 4.30 -3.56 -11.36
N PRO A 234 3.46 -3.36 -12.38
CA PRO A 234 3.76 -3.74 -13.77
C PRO A 234 4.79 -2.84 -14.46
N LEU A 235 5.42 -1.91 -13.73
CA LEU A 235 6.53 -1.07 -14.17
C LEU A 235 7.80 -1.33 -13.35
N ASP A 236 7.85 -2.47 -12.63
CA ASP A 236 9.00 -2.95 -11.89
C ASP A 236 9.49 -1.96 -10.83
N ARG A 237 8.55 -1.41 -10.06
CA ARG A 237 8.84 -0.50 -8.93
C ARG A 237 8.40 -1.11 -7.60
N LEU A 238 9.14 -0.77 -6.55
CA LEU A 238 8.83 -1.16 -5.18
C LEU A 238 8.62 0.07 -4.30
N ALA A 239 7.58 0.05 -3.46
CA ALA A 239 7.51 0.91 -2.29
C ALA A 239 8.23 0.20 -1.13
N MET A 240 9.08 0.92 -0.40
CA MET A 240 9.69 0.45 0.85
C MET A 240 9.88 1.60 1.85
N SER A 241 9.92 1.26 3.15
CA SER A 241 10.32 2.19 4.22
C SER A 241 11.75 1.95 4.70
N PHE A 242 12.34 2.99 5.29
CA PHE A 242 13.68 3.01 5.84
C PHE A 242 13.63 3.39 7.33
N VAL A 243 14.66 2.97 8.08
CA VAL A 243 14.75 3.19 9.53
C VAL A 243 14.79 4.68 9.92
N ASP A 244 15.20 5.58 9.01
CA ASP A 244 15.11 7.04 9.19
C ASP A 244 13.68 7.62 9.24
N GLY A 245 12.65 6.81 8.98
CA GLY A 245 11.26 7.25 8.91
C GLY A 245 10.77 7.57 7.49
N SER A 246 11.63 7.55 6.49
CA SER A 246 11.26 7.83 5.10
C SER A 246 10.68 6.60 4.40
N SER A 247 9.77 6.83 3.46
CA SER A 247 9.24 5.82 2.53
C SER A 247 9.47 6.31 1.12
N ARG A 248 9.90 5.40 0.23
CA ARG A 248 10.38 5.76 -1.12
C ARG A 248 9.91 4.72 -2.12
N ILE A 249 9.62 5.18 -3.34
CA ILE A 249 9.43 4.31 -4.50
C ILE A 249 10.78 4.16 -5.20
N ILE A 250 11.17 2.91 -5.47
CA ILE A 250 12.44 2.55 -6.11
C ILE A 250 12.14 1.72 -7.36
N THR A 251 12.69 2.15 -8.50
CA THR A 251 12.64 1.37 -9.74
C THR A 251 13.68 0.25 -9.68
N LEU A 252 13.25 -0.98 -9.91
CA LEU A 252 14.14 -2.11 -10.12
C LEU A 252 14.93 -1.88 -11.41
N ALA A 253 16.22 -2.13 -11.34
CA ALA A 253 17.07 -1.93 -12.50
C ALA A 253 17.01 -3.13 -13.48
N ASN A 254 16.57 -4.31 -13.02
CA ASN A 254 16.19 -5.45 -13.86
C ASN A 254 14.64 -5.56 -13.93
N PRO A 255 14.00 -5.12 -15.03
CA PRO A 255 12.54 -5.12 -15.21
C PRO A 255 11.96 -6.49 -15.60
N LYS A 256 12.72 -7.56 -15.39
CA LYS A 256 12.31 -8.96 -15.63
C LYS A 256 12.76 -9.87 -14.50
N LEU A 257 13.07 -9.32 -13.32
CA LEU A 257 13.58 -10.11 -12.19
C LEU A 257 12.58 -11.21 -11.78
N ASN A 258 11.27 -10.93 -11.91
CA ASN A 258 10.17 -11.89 -11.75
C ASN A 258 10.23 -13.11 -12.71
N GLU A 259 10.81 -12.97 -13.91
CA GLU A 259 11.01 -14.07 -14.87
C GLU A 259 12.24 -14.93 -14.53
N VAL A 260 13.12 -14.44 -13.66
CA VAL A 260 14.36 -15.11 -13.23
C VAL A 260 14.16 -15.88 -11.91
N VAL A 261 13.11 -15.55 -11.14
CA VAL A 261 12.78 -16.23 -9.86
C VAL A 261 12.48 -17.71 -10.09
N ASN A 262 13.47 -18.55 -9.80
CA ASN A 262 13.30 -19.99 -9.75
C ASN A 262 13.23 -20.42 -8.29
N GLN A 263 12.11 -21.05 -7.91
CA GLN A 263 12.02 -21.87 -6.69
C GLN A 263 12.32 -21.10 -5.37
N HIS A 264 11.54 -20.04 -5.14
CA HIS A 264 11.37 -19.33 -3.85
C HIS A 264 12.51 -18.40 -3.44
N GLU A 265 13.72 -18.56 -3.98
CA GLU A 265 14.88 -17.74 -3.61
C GLU A 265 15.41 -16.98 -4.84
N ILE A 266 16.05 -15.83 -4.61
CA ILE A 266 16.65 -15.03 -5.69
C ILE A 266 18.15 -14.85 -5.42
N PRO A 267 19.03 -15.26 -6.35
CA PRO A 267 20.45 -14.99 -6.21
C PRO A 267 20.67 -13.50 -6.33
N VAL A 268 21.27 -12.94 -5.28
CA VAL A 268 21.65 -11.53 -5.16
C VAL A 268 22.54 -11.10 -6.35
N THR A 269 23.31 -12.03 -6.93
CA THR A 269 24.16 -11.82 -8.10
C THR A 269 23.42 -11.85 -9.46
N GLU A 270 22.25 -12.47 -9.59
CA GLU A 270 21.41 -12.32 -10.80
C GLU A 270 20.54 -11.05 -10.74
N ALA A 271 20.40 -10.45 -9.55
CA ALA A 271 19.99 -9.07 -9.37
C ALA A 271 21.10 -8.04 -9.72
N SER A 272 22.01 -8.37 -10.65
CA SER A 272 23.18 -7.58 -11.10
C SER A 272 22.89 -6.23 -11.79
N GLN A 273 21.68 -5.70 -11.62
CA GLN A 273 21.37 -4.32 -11.94
C GLN A 273 21.06 -3.48 -10.68
N ILE A 274 20.79 -4.10 -9.53
CA ILE A 274 20.73 -3.43 -8.24
C ILE A 274 22.17 -3.22 -7.78
N ASP A 275 22.55 -1.95 -7.59
CA ASP A 275 23.88 -1.52 -7.17
C ASP A 275 24.23 -2.11 -5.79
N PHE A 276 25.11 -3.11 -5.74
CA PHE A 276 25.45 -3.82 -4.51
C PHE A 276 26.38 -3.07 -3.55
N ASP A 277 27.09 -2.04 -4.00
CA ASP A 277 27.77 -1.13 -3.07
C ASP A 277 26.73 -0.26 -2.35
N ARG A 278 25.70 0.18 -3.07
CA ARG A 278 24.53 0.86 -2.47
C ARG A 278 23.67 -0.08 -1.63
N PHE A 279 23.44 -1.32 -2.06
CA PHE A 279 22.59 -2.29 -1.38
C PHE A 279 23.25 -2.94 -0.15
N SER A 280 24.57 -3.17 -0.18
CA SER A 280 25.32 -3.55 1.02
C SER A 280 25.37 -2.41 2.05
N SER A 281 25.35 -1.14 1.61
CA SER A 281 25.15 0.01 2.51
C SER A 281 23.73 0.06 3.13
N TRP A 282 22.78 -0.73 2.61
CA TRP A 282 21.40 -0.85 3.10
C TRP A 282 21.19 -2.05 4.04
N LEU A 283 22.17 -2.96 4.12
CA LEU A 283 22.10 -4.19 4.92
C LEU A 283 23.25 -4.38 5.93
N ASN A 284 24.29 -3.54 5.92
CA ASN A 284 25.42 -3.65 6.84
C ASN A 284 25.36 -2.61 7.99
N PRO A 285 24.88 -2.95 9.20
CA PRO A 285 24.91 -2.03 10.35
C PRO A 285 26.33 -1.77 10.90
N VAL A 286 27.38 -2.35 10.31
CA VAL A 286 28.78 -2.31 10.77
C VAL A 286 29.75 -1.76 9.70
N LYS A 287 29.25 -1.16 8.61
CA LYS A 287 30.03 -0.23 7.78
C LYS A 287 29.36 1.15 7.77
#